data_AF-A0A7Y5NYK6-F1
#
_entry.id   AF-A0A7Y5NYK6-F1
#
_cell.length_a   1.000
_cell.length_b   1.000
_cell.length_c   1.000
_cell.angle_alpha   90.00
_cell.angle_beta   90.00
_cell.angle_gamma   90.00
#
_symmetry.space_group_name_H-M   'P 1'
#
loop_
_entity.id
_entity.type
_entity.pdbx_description
1 polymer ?
#
loop_
_entity_poly.entity_id
_entity_poly.type
_entity_poly.pdbx_seq_one_letter_code
_entity_poly.pdbx_strand_id
1 'polypeptide(L)'
;MRTLALLFVLGCSQGVGDVAATDVDIEAEPAAPNETSSALPREEPRLPSKLDGWSLPNKAGPSLGAACEDNVISDVPKVQSCGTKGRVSMEAQSEPLVGKPPCELKRLTTERNAYLVDACLDGDHLVVTSVCIVCRSPSGSSVHALVSELTEGQQKYLQSVMLAGSDGPKTREDWRALIDKGAHD
;
A
#
# COMPACT_ATOMS: atom_id res chain seq x y z
N MET A 1 62.48 12.34 3.92
CA MET A 1 62.30 13.50 3.02
C MET A 1 60.79 13.68 2.86
N ARG A 2 60.10 14.48 3.69
CA ARG A 2 59.82 15.93 3.51
C ARG A 2 59.52 16.30 2.05
N THR A 3 58.27 16.67 1.75
CA THR A 3 57.85 18.02 1.32
C THR A 3 56.31 18.18 1.40
N LEU A 4 55.87 19.25 2.08
CA LEU A 4 54.52 19.83 2.11
C LEU A 4 54.30 20.76 0.89
N ALA A 5 53.05 20.96 0.46
CA ALA A 5 52.52 22.25 -0.02
C ALA A 5 50.97 22.17 -0.05
N LEU A 6 50.19 22.86 0.81
CA LEU A 6 49.77 24.29 0.79
C LEU A 6 49.13 24.73 -0.54
N LEU A 7 47.82 25.00 -0.64
CA LEU A 7 46.97 26.12 -0.15
C LEU A 7 46.85 27.32 -1.14
N PHE A 8 45.58 27.75 -1.30
CA PHE A 8 45.02 29.05 -1.75
C PHE A 8 45.03 29.48 -3.23
N VAL A 9 43.83 29.75 -3.77
CA VAL A 9 43.41 30.98 -4.52
C VAL A 9 41.87 31.11 -4.34
N LEU A 10 41.30 32.04 -3.54
CA LEU A 10 40.98 33.48 -3.76
C LEU A 10 40.03 33.78 -4.95
N GLY A 11 38.78 34.16 -4.69
CA GLY A 11 38.25 35.53 -4.95
C GLY A 11 37.44 35.58 -6.27
N CYS A 12 36.19 36.05 -6.33
CA CYS A 12 35.70 37.44 -6.25
C CYS A 12 34.18 37.40 -5.88
N SER A 13 33.64 38.16 -4.89
CA SER A 13 33.18 39.57 -4.95
C SER A 13 32.40 39.90 -6.24
N GLN A 14 31.19 40.45 -6.31
CA GLN A 14 30.37 41.35 -5.47
C GLN A 14 28.95 41.40 -6.10
N GLY A 15 27.93 41.78 -5.35
CA GLY A 15 26.62 42.10 -5.93
C GLY A 15 25.59 42.51 -4.88
N VAL A 16 25.69 43.76 -4.44
CA VAL A 16 24.76 44.48 -3.54
C VAL A 16 23.35 44.56 -4.13
N GLY A 17 22.36 44.36 -3.26
CA GLY A 17 20.95 44.62 -3.52
C GLY A 17 20.24 44.89 -2.20
N ASP A 18 20.43 46.10 -1.69
CA ASP A 18 19.61 46.69 -0.63
C ASP A 18 18.16 46.80 -1.16
N VAL A 19 17.24 46.06 -0.56
CA VAL A 19 15.80 46.25 -0.80
C VAL A 19 15.18 46.61 0.53
N ALA A 20 14.77 47.87 0.62
CA ALA A 20 14.08 48.47 1.76
C ALA A 20 12.89 47.60 2.18
N ALA A 21 12.93 47.12 3.42
CA ALA A 21 11.78 46.53 4.08
C ALA A 21 10.84 47.68 4.48
N THR A 22 9.76 47.88 3.73
CA THR A 22 8.59 48.62 4.22
C THR A 22 7.83 47.70 5.17
N ASP A 23 7.85 48.02 6.46
CA ASP A 23 6.91 47.49 7.46
C ASP A 23 5.48 47.77 6.98
N VAL A 24 4.74 46.70 6.69
CA VAL A 24 3.30 46.74 6.49
C VAL A 24 2.69 46.18 7.77
N ASP A 25 2.09 47.08 8.54
CA ASP A 25 1.21 46.78 9.67
C ASP A 25 0.01 46.00 9.13
N ILE A 26 -0.01 44.68 9.34
CA ILE A 26 -1.16 43.82 9.03
C ILE A 26 -1.97 43.70 10.31
N GLU A 27 -3.01 44.53 10.39
CA GLU A 27 -4.07 44.46 11.38
C GLU A 27 -4.68 43.05 11.36
N ALA A 28 -4.51 42.32 12.47
CA ALA A 28 -4.94 40.95 12.62
C ALA A 28 -6.47 40.88 12.69
N GLU A 29 -7.09 40.52 11.56
CA GLU A 29 -8.50 40.13 11.50
C GLU A 29 -8.68 38.81 12.29
N PRO A 30 -9.64 38.72 13.22
CA PRO A 30 -9.86 37.50 13.98
C PRO A 30 -10.32 36.38 13.04
N ALA A 31 -9.46 35.38 12.88
CA ALA A 31 -9.76 34.16 12.14
C ALA A 31 -11.09 33.57 12.63
N ALA A 32 -12.05 33.45 11.72
CA ALA A 32 -13.28 32.73 11.95
C ALA A 32 -12.95 31.31 12.47
N PRO A 33 -13.70 30.78 13.45
CA PRO A 33 -13.49 29.43 13.92
C PRO A 33 -13.65 28.47 12.75
N ASN A 34 -12.55 27.78 12.40
CA ASN A 34 -12.60 26.61 11.52
C ASN A 34 -13.57 25.62 12.15
N GLU A 35 -14.79 25.56 11.61
CA GLU A 35 -15.70 24.47 11.87
C GLU A 35 -15.05 23.22 11.30
N THR A 36 -14.34 22.51 12.16
CA THR A 36 -13.94 21.12 11.96
C THR A 36 -15.22 20.32 11.78
N SER A 37 -15.68 20.26 10.54
CA SER A 37 -16.81 19.43 10.12
C SER A 37 -16.45 17.99 10.42
N SER A 38 -16.86 17.54 11.61
CA SER A 38 -16.78 16.15 12.07
C SER A 38 -17.90 15.35 11.41
N ALA A 39 -18.05 15.47 10.09
CA ALA A 39 -18.84 14.53 9.33
C ALA A 39 -18.05 13.22 9.33
N LEU A 40 -18.43 12.31 10.23
CA LEU A 40 -17.99 10.91 10.18
C LEU A 40 -18.11 10.43 8.73
N PRO A 41 -17.05 9.87 8.13
CA PRO A 41 -17.11 9.35 6.78
C PRO A 41 -18.31 8.43 6.66
N ARG A 42 -19.28 8.80 5.81
CA ARG A 42 -20.48 8.00 5.57
C ARG A 42 -20.00 6.64 5.09
N GLU A 43 -20.15 5.64 5.95
CA GLU A 43 -19.74 4.28 5.63
C GLU A 43 -20.62 3.77 4.49
N GLU A 44 -20.04 3.60 3.31
CA GLU A 44 -20.71 2.89 2.23
C GLU A 44 -21.03 1.47 2.72
N PRO A 45 -22.26 0.97 2.50
CA PRO A 45 -22.62 -0.39 2.87
C PRO A 45 -21.64 -1.37 2.21
N ARG A 46 -20.90 -2.11 3.03
CA ARG A 46 -20.05 -3.18 2.52
C ARG A 46 -20.93 -4.26 1.90
N LEU A 47 -20.55 -4.72 0.71
CA LEU A 47 -21.19 -5.89 0.09
C LEU A 47 -20.90 -7.11 0.98
N PRO A 48 -21.90 -7.97 1.26
CA PRO A 48 -21.70 -9.17 2.06
C PRO A 48 -20.66 -10.06 1.39
N SER A 49 -19.76 -10.65 2.19
CA SER A 49 -18.67 -11.48 1.71
C SER A 49 -18.56 -12.77 2.51
N LYS A 50 -18.22 -13.87 1.85
CA LYS A 50 -17.84 -15.13 2.52
C LYS A 50 -16.48 -15.02 3.20
N LEU A 51 -15.72 -13.97 2.90
CA LEU A 51 -14.44 -13.65 3.52
C LEU A 51 -14.60 -12.76 4.77
N ASP A 52 -15.83 -12.38 5.14
CA ASP A 52 -16.09 -11.66 6.39
C ASP A 52 -15.64 -12.51 7.59
N GLY A 53 -14.68 -12.01 8.36
CA GLY A 53 -14.09 -12.71 9.51
C GLY A 53 -13.06 -13.79 9.16
N TRP A 54 -12.75 -14.02 7.87
CA TRP A 54 -11.65 -14.87 7.44
C TRP A 54 -10.32 -14.10 7.50
N SER A 55 -9.22 -14.79 7.79
CA SER A 55 -7.87 -14.22 7.85
C SER A 55 -6.84 -15.16 7.25
N LEU A 56 -5.67 -14.62 6.91
CA LEU A 56 -4.54 -15.44 6.49
C LEU A 56 -4.14 -16.42 7.61
N PRO A 57 -3.92 -17.72 7.29
CA PRO A 57 -3.53 -18.72 8.26
C PRO A 57 -2.13 -18.45 8.78
N ASN A 58 -1.89 -18.73 10.07
CA ASN A 58 -0.60 -18.53 10.77
C ASN A 58 -0.11 -17.07 10.81
N LYS A 59 -0.95 -16.10 10.48
CA LYS A 59 -0.62 -14.68 10.60
C LYS A 59 -0.58 -14.27 12.07
N ALA A 60 0.54 -13.70 12.51
CA ALA A 60 0.66 -12.97 13.75
C ALA A 60 0.32 -11.49 13.50
N GLY A 61 -0.95 -11.09 13.70
CA GLY A 61 -1.34 -9.68 13.57
C GLY A 61 -2.86 -9.45 13.67
N PRO A 62 -3.30 -8.20 13.88
CA PRO A 62 -4.71 -7.86 14.05
C PRO A 62 -5.51 -8.21 12.80
N SER A 63 -6.70 -8.79 12.95
CA SER A 63 -7.51 -9.24 11.82
C SER A 63 -7.92 -8.09 10.90
N LEU A 64 -8.15 -8.38 9.63
CA LEU A 64 -8.73 -7.46 8.66
C LEU A 64 -9.99 -6.77 9.24
N GLY A 65 -10.08 -5.44 9.08
CA GLY A 65 -11.17 -4.62 9.61
C GLY A 65 -11.05 -4.22 11.08
N ALA A 66 -10.07 -4.75 11.84
CA ALA A 66 -9.82 -4.30 13.21
C ALA A 66 -9.37 -2.83 13.22
N ALA A 67 -9.72 -2.10 14.29
CA ALA A 67 -9.24 -0.75 14.49
C ALA A 67 -7.70 -0.71 14.49
N CYS A 68 -7.13 0.33 13.90
CA CYS A 68 -5.70 0.55 13.98
C CYS A 68 -5.33 1.07 15.37
N GLU A 69 -4.45 0.34 16.05
CA GLU A 69 -3.75 0.88 17.21
C GLU A 69 -2.50 1.62 16.73
N ASP A 70 -2.15 2.73 17.39
CA ASP A 70 -1.06 3.64 16.97
C ASP A 70 0.34 3.00 16.93
N ASN A 71 0.49 1.69 17.17
CA ASN A 71 1.79 1.02 17.28
C ASN A 71 1.87 -0.40 16.70
N VAL A 72 1.01 -0.79 15.74
CA VAL A 72 1.14 -2.12 15.12
C VAL A 72 2.22 -2.11 14.03
N ILE A 73 3.48 -2.25 14.45
CA ILE A 73 4.59 -2.62 13.58
C ILE A 73 4.47 -4.13 13.33
N SER A 74 4.06 -4.52 12.11
CA SER A 74 3.98 -5.93 11.72
C SER A 74 5.39 -6.42 11.34
N ASP A 75 5.83 -7.54 11.90
CA ASP A 75 7.15 -8.17 11.64
C ASP A 75 7.30 -8.81 10.25
N VAL A 76 6.43 -8.47 9.28
CA VAL A 76 6.34 -9.06 7.93
C VAL A 76 6.08 -7.89 6.93
N PRO A 77 6.72 -7.85 5.76
CA PRO A 77 7.54 -6.72 5.29
C PRO A 77 6.81 -5.39 5.04
N LYS A 78 7.36 -4.31 5.61
CA LYS A 78 7.43 -2.89 5.13
C LYS A 78 6.16 -2.21 4.60
N VAL A 79 4.96 -2.73 4.83
CA VAL A 79 3.70 -2.06 4.45
C VAL A 79 2.84 -1.89 5.68
N GLN A 80 2.39 -0.65 5.92
CA GLN A 80 1.42 -0.38 6.97
C GLN A 80 0.16 -1.21 6.69
N SER A 81 -0.29 -1.99 7.67
CA SER A 81 -1.50 -2.80 7.58
C SER A 81 -2.78 -1.94 7.60
N CYS A 82 -2.66 -0.73 8.13
CA CYS A 82 -3.73 0.26 8.24
C CYS A 82 -4.08 0.92 6.92
N GLY A 83 -5.38 0.95 6.63
CA GLY A 83 -5.97 1.57 5.45
C GLY A 83 -6.40 3.01 5.65
N THR A 84 -7.04 3.55 4.61
CA THR A 84 -7.53 4.94 4.56
C THR A 84 -8.65 5.25 5.56
N LYS A 85 -9.30 4.21 6.12
CA LYS A 85 -10.41 4.35 7.08
C LYS A 85 -10.01 4.09 8.54
N GLY A 86 -8.71 4.13 8.86
CA GLY A 86 -8.23 3.97 10.25
C GLY A 86 -8.39 2.55 10.83
N ARG A 87 -8.43 1.55 9.95
CA ARG A 87 -8.57 0.13 10.30
C ARG A 87 -7.68 -0.72 9.42
N VAL A 88 -7.38 -1.94 9.84
CA VAL A 88 -6.56 -2.88 9.08
C VAL A 88 -7.23 -3.19 7.75
N SER A 89 -6.62 -2.76 6.66
CA SER A 89 -7.11 -2.99 5.29
C SER A 89 -6.30 -4.05 4.55
N MET A 90 -5.16 -4.49 5.11
CA MET A 90 -4.30 -5.48 4.47
C MET A 90 -3.62 -6.39 5.49
N GLU A 91 -3.71 -7.69 5.22
CA GLU A 91 -2.88 -8.74 5.81
C GLU A 91 -1.92 -9.24 4.73
N ALA A 92 -0.63 -9.36 5.05
CA ALA A 92 0.37 -9.85 4.11
C ALA A 92 1.35 -10.79 4.80
N GLN A 93 1.78 -11.83 4.10
CA GLN A 93 2.83 -12.73 4.54
C GLN A 93 3.75 -13.14 3.38
N SER A 94 5.03 -13.36 3.67
CA SER A 94 6.06 -13.76 2.71
C SER A 94 6.09 -15.28 2.44
N GLU A 95 4.95 -15.94 2.64
CA GLU A 95 4.81 -17.39 2.48
C GLU A 95 3.60 -17.72 1.59
N PRO A 96 3.67 -18.82 0.81
CA PRO A 96 2.53 -19.34 0.08
C PRO A 96 1.31 -19.57 0.98
N LEU A 97 0.11 -19.50 0.40
CA LEU A 97 -1.12 -19.67 1.17
C LEU A 97 -1.27 -21.14 1.59
N VAL A 98 -1.39 -21.38 2.89
CA VAL A 98 -1.62 -22.73 3.44
C VAL A 98 -3.11 -22.94 3.67
N GLY A 99 -3.78 -23.60 2.73
CA GLY A 99 -5.23 -23.82 2.78
C GLY A 99 -5.97 -23.01 1.72
N LYS A 100 -7.30 -23.20 1.64
CA LYS A 100 -8.14 -22.55 0.63
C LYS A 100 -8.98 -21.46 1.27
N PRO A 101 -9.01 -20.24 0.71
CA PRO A 101 -9.96 -19.24 1.14
C PRO A 101 -11.40 -19.68 0.75
N PRO A 102 -12.45 -19.14 1.38
CA PRO A 102 -13.85 -19.46 1.08
C PRO A 102 -14.36 -18.95 -0.29
N CYS A 103 -13.51 -18.26 -1.05
CA CYS A 103 -13.72 -17.83 -2.42
C CYS A 103 -12.98 -18.74 -3.41
N GLU A 104 -13.42 -18.79 -4.66
CA GLU A 104 -12.73 -19.52 -5.72
C GLU A 104 -11.51 -18.73 -6.22
N LEU A 105 -10.31 -19.29 -6.08
CA LEU A 105 -9.08 -18.73 -6.61
C LEU A 105 -8.99 -18.98 -8.12
N LYS A 106 -8.84 -17.92 -8.90
CA LYS A 106 -8.57 -17.97 -10.34
C LYS A 106 -7.12 -17.62 -10.63
N ARG A 107 -6.50 -18.38 -11.55
CA ARG A 107 -5.15 -18.11 -12.05
C ARG A 107 -5.14 -16.82 -12.86
N LEU A 108 -4.21 -15.93 -12.56
CA LEU A 108 -3.98 -14.71 -13.33
C LEU A 108 -2.84 -14.94 -14.33
N THR A 109 -2.99 -14.43 -15.55
CA THR A 109 -1.87 -14.31 -16.48
C THR A 109 -0.95 -13.19 -16.01
N THR A 110 0.30 -13.51 -15.71
CA THR A 110 1.34 -12.50 -15.46
C THR A 110 2.35 -12.52 -16.59
N GLU A 111 2.97 -11.39 -16.88
CA GLU A 111 4.02 -11.29 -17.90
C GLU A 111 5.31 -12.04 -17.50
N ARG A 112 5.41 -12.48 -16.24
CA ARG A 112 6.62 -13.09 -15.68
C ARG A 112 6.40 -14.55 -15.36
N ASN A 113 6.97 -15.43 -16.18
CA ASN A 113 6.90 -16.90 -16.04
C ASN A 113 7.60 -17.49 -14.80
N ALA A 114 8.11 -16.67 -13.88
CA ALA A 114 8.77 -17.14 -12.65
C ALA A 114 7.78 -17.42 -11.51
N TYR A 115 6.57 -16.83 -11.58
CA TYR A 115 5.57 -16.93 -10.51
C TYR A 115 4.20 -17.32 -11.07
N LEU A 116 3.52 -18.21 -10.35
CA LEU A 116 2.11 -18.45 -10.52
C LEU A 116 1.36 -17.55 -9.55
N VAL A 117 0.40 -16.78 -10.05
CA VAL A 117 -0.41 -15.86 -9.24
C VAL A 117 -1.86 -16.29 -9.33
N ASP A 118 -2.46 -16.56 -8.19
CA ASP A 118 -3.87 -16.87 -8.05
C ASP A 118 -4.56 -15.76 -7.25
N ALA A 119 -5.77 -15.38 -7.63
CA ALA A 119 -6.54 -14.35 -6.94
C ALA A 119 -8.03 -14.67 -6.88
N CYS A 120 -8.70 -14.18 -5.85
CA CYS A 120 -10.16 -14.18 -5.76
C CYS A 120 -10.64 -12.83 -5.23
N LEU A 121 -11.86 -12.45 -5.60
CA LEU A 121 -12.52 -11.26 -5.07
C LEU A 121 -13.95 -11.65 -4.65
N ASP A 122 -14.32 -11.35 -3.41
CA ASP A 122 -15.68 -11.57 -2.89
C ASP A 122 -16.11 -10.39 -2.03
N GLY A 123 -17.20 -9.71 -2.43
CA GLY A 123 -17.54 -8.39 -1.89
C GLY A 123 -16.42 -7.38 -2.11
N ASP A 124 -15.87 -6.84 -1.01
CA ASP A 124 -14.69 -5.95 -1.03
C ASP A 124 -13.37 -6.65 -0.67
N HIS A 125 -13.44 -7.94 -0.36
CA HIS A 125 -12.27 -8.72 0.05
C HIS A 125 -11.56 -9.30 -1.17
N LEU A 126 -10.27 -9.00 -1.28
CA LEU A 126 -9.38 -9.55 -2.28
C LEU A 126 -8.38 -10.47 -1.60
N VAL A 127 -8.24 -11.69 -2.09
CA VAL A 127 -7.15 -12.59 -1.73
C VAL A 127 -6.25 -12.76 -2.95
N VAL A 128 -4.95 -12.55 -2.78
CA VAL A 128 -3.92 -12.81 -3.80
C VAL A 128 -2.88 -13.73 -3.20
N THR A 129 -2.48 -14.76 -3.94
CA THR A 129 -1.36 -15.61 -3.57
C THR A 129 -0.42 -15.80 -4.75
N SER A 130 0.87 -15.83 -4.48
CA SER A 130 1.92 -16.07 -5.47
C SER A 130 2.85 -17.18 -5.01
N VAL A 131 3.27 -18.01 -5.97
CA VAL A 131 4.23 -19.10 -5.75
C VAL A 131 5.33 -19.00 -6.81
N CYS A 132 6.59 -18.93 -6.37
CA CYS A 132 7.73 -18.95 -7.28
C CYS A 132 7.99 -20.38 -7.77
N ILE A 133 7.78 -20.64 -9.07
CA ILE A 133 8.02 -21.98 -9.64
C ILE A 133 9.49 -22.24 -9.94
N VAL A 134 10.31 -21.19 -10.11
CA VAL A 134 11.74 -21.32 -10.43
C VAL A 134 12.65 -21.34 -9.19
N CYS A 135 12.17 -20.90 -8.03
CA CYS A 135 13.01 -20.63 -6.86
C CYS A 135 13.50 -21.88 -6.10
N ARG A 136 13.05 -23.10 -6.46
CA ARG A 136 13.41 -24.37 -5.78
C ARG A 136 13.26 -24.33 -4.24
N SER A 137 12.41 -23.45 -3.74
CA SER A 137 12.15 -23.12 -2.33
C SER A 137 10.67 -22.69 -2.23
N PRO A 138 9.98 -22.85 -1.07
CA PRO A 138 8.61 -22.36 -0.89
C PRO A 138 8.56 -20.82 -0.79
N SER A 139 9.14 -20.14 -1.78
CA SER A 139 9.10 -18.69 -1.90
C SER A 139 7.76 -18.29 -2.52
N GLY A 140 7.06 -17.39 -1.87
CA GLY A 140 5.75 -16.92 -2.30
C GLY A 140 5.29 -15.74 -1.47
N SER A 141 4.07 -15.30 -1.72
CA SER A 141 3.43 -14.29 -0.89
C SER A 141 1.94 -14.53 -0.88
N SER A 142 1.30 -14.18 0.23
CA SER A 142 -0.16 -14.20 0.33
C SER A 142 -0.64 -12.90 0.93
N VAL A 143 -1.68 -12.33 0.34
CA VAL A 143 -2.26 -11.05 0.73
C VAL A 143 -3.77 -11.21 0.82
N HIS A 144 -4.35 -10.70 1.90
CA HIS A 144 -5.80 -10.51 2.06
C HIS A 144 -6.08 -9.04 2.32
N ALA A 145 -6.97 -8.43 1.55
CA ALA A 145 -7.14 -6.98 1.55
C ALA A 145 -8.60 -6.53 1.39
N LEU A 146 -8.93 -5.37 1.96
CA LEU A 146 -10.14 -4.59 1.66
C LEU A 146 -9.82 -3.57 0.57
N VAL A 147 -10.23 -3.85 -0.67
CA VAL A 147 -9.81 -3.06 -1.85
C VAL A 147 -10.21 -1.58 -1.71
N SER A 148 -11.40 -1.30 -1.19
CA SER A 148 -11.89 0.09 -1.03
C SER A 148 -11.16 0.91 0.03
N GLU A 149 -10.28 0.29 0.81
CA GLU A 149 -9.60 0.91 1.96
C GLU A 149 -8.08 0.93 1.80
N LEU A 150 -7.58 0.49 0.66
CA LEU A 150 -6.16 0.46 0.39
C LEU A 150 -5.59 1.87 0.22
N THR A 151 -4.50 2.15 0.94
CA THR A 151 -3.66 3.31 0.66
C THR A 151 -2.88 3.12 -0.64
N GLU A 152 -2.34 4.20 -1.21
CA GLU A 152 -1.51 4.12 -2.42
C GLU A 152 -0.30 3.20 -2.23
N GLY A 153 0.33 3.22 -1.05
CA GLY A 153 1.45 2.33 -0.71
C GLY A 153 1.06 0.86 -0.70
N GLN A 154 -0.11 0.55 -0.14
CA GLN A 154 -0.67 -0.81 -0.14
C GLN A 154 -1.04 -1.27 -1.55
N GLN A 155 -1.63 -0.41 -2.38
CA GLN A 155 -1.93 -0.72 -3.78
C GLN A 155 -0.66 -1.05 -4.57
N LYS A 156 0.40 -0.25 -4.43
CA LYS A 156 1.71 -0.51 -5.07
C LYS A 156 2.32 -1.83 -4.61
N TYR A 157 2.22 -2.15 -3.33
CA TYR A 157 2.69 -3.44 -2.82
C TYR A 157 1.91 -4.60 -3.44
N LEU A 158 0.59 -4.53 -3.47
CA LEU A 158 -0.27 -5.56 -4.05
C LEU A 158 0.01 -5.77 -5.56
N GLN A 159 0.24 -4.68 -6.30
CA GLN A 159 0.68 -4.74 -7.70
C GLN A 159 2.04 -5.43 -7.83
N SER A 160 2.98 -5.16 -6.91
CA SER A 160 4.29 -5.82 -6.89
C SER A 160 4.19 -7.34 -6.61
N VAL A 161 3.26 -7.76 -5.75
CA VAL A 161 3.01 -9.19 -5.46
C VAL A 161 2.46 -9.92 -6.68
N MET A 162 1.58 -9.25 -7.45
CA MET A 162 1.10 -9.77 -8.73
C MET A 162 2.12 -9.69 -9.86
N LEU A 163 3.23 -8.99 -9.65
CA LEU A 163 4.20 -8.65 -10.70
C LEU A 163 3.56 -7.88 -11.87
N ALA A 164 2.47 -7.16 -11.61
CA ALA A 164 1.88 -6.25 -12.58
C ALA A 164 2.77 -5.00 -12.69
N GLY A 165 2.92 -4.46 -13.90
CA GLY A 165 3.56 -3.17 -14.12
C GLY A 165 2.83 -2.01 -13.42
N SER A 166 3.29 -0.77 -13.64
CA SER A 166 2.80 0.43 -12.95
C SER A 166 1.31 0.76 -13.12
N ASP A 167 0.61 0.14 -14.07
CA ASP A 167 -0.80 0.38 -14.38
C ASP A 167 -1.73 -0.79 -13.97
N GLY A 168 -1.32 -1.60 -12.97
CA GLY A 168 -2.15 -2.69 -12.44
C GLY A 168 -3.51 -2.21 -11.87
N PRO A 169 -4.43 -3.15 -11.57
CA PRO A 169 -5.77 -2.84 -11.07
C PRO A 169 -5.72 -2.00 -9.78
N LYS A 170 -6.61 -1.01 -9.68
CA LYS A 170 -6.67 -0.08 -8.54
C LYS A 170 -8.02 -0.12 -7.84
N THR A 171 -9.08 -0.37 -8.59
CA THR A 171 -10.46 -0.43 -8.09
C THR A 171 -10.95 -1.87 -8.00
N ARG A 172 -12.02 -2.08 -7.23
CA ARG A 172 -12.69 -3.38 -7.12
C ARG A 172 -13.13 -3.90 -8.48
N GLU A 173 -13.61 -3.01 -9.34
CA GLU A 173 -14.07 -3.33 -10.69
C GLU A 173 -12.91 -3.76 -11.60
N ASP A 174 -11.74 -3.08 -11.50
CA ASP A 174 -10.53 -3.50 -12.23
C ASP A 174 -10.09 -4.91 -11.80
N TRP A 175 -10.10 -5.16 -10.49
CA TRP A 175 -9.77 -6.47 -9.93
C TRP A 175 -10.72 -7.55 -10.40
N ARG A 176 -12.03 -7.29 -10.37
CA ARG A 176 -13.03 -8.22 -10.87
C ARG A 176 -12.81 -8.53 -12.34
N ALA A 177 -12.61 -7.51 -13.18
CA ALA A 177 -12.37 -7.69 -14.61
C ALA A 177 -11.10 -8.51 -14.88
N LEU A 178 -10.02 -8.26 -14.14
CA LEU A 178 -8.78 -9.02 -14.26
C LEU A 178 -8.96 -10.49 -13.86
N ILE A 179 -9.61 -10.74 -12.72
CA ILE A 179 -9.87 -12.08 -12.19
C ILE A 179 -10.79 -12.86 -13.11
N ASP A 180 -11.85 -12.23 -13.63
CA ASP A 180 -12.81 -12.88 -14.54
C ASP A 180 -12.23 -13.21 -15.91
N LYS A 181 -11.25 -12.42 -16.38
CA LYS A 181 -10.50 -12.76 -17.59
C LYS A 181 -9.67 -14.04 -17.40
N GLY A 182 -9.13 -14.24 -16.20
CA GLY A 182 -8.32 -15.41 -15.84
C GLY A 182 -7.10 -15.64 -16.75
N ALA A 183 -6.44 -16.78 -16.56
CA ALA A 183 -5.52 -17.31 -17.56
C ALA A 183 -6.35 -18.01 -18.65
N HIS A 184 -6.20 -17.56 -19.90
CA HIS A 184 -6.61 -18.36 -21.05
C HIS A 184 -5.57 -19.48 -21.21
N ASP A 185 -5.93 -20.69 -20.80
CA ASP A 185 -5.19 -21.93 -21.13
C ASP A 185 -5.19 -22.19 -22.64
#